data_AF-A0A2E9DXN0-F1
#
_entry.id   AF-A0A2E9DXN0-F1
#
_cell.length_a   1.000
_cell.length_b   1.000
_cell.length_c   1.000
_cell.angle_alpha   90.00
_cell.angle_beta   90.00
_cell.angle_gamma   90.00
#
_symmetry.space_group_name_H-M   'P 1'
#
loop_
_entity.id
_entity.type
_entity.pdbx_description
1 polymer ?
#
loop_
_entity_poly.entity_id
_entity_poly.type
_entity_poly.pdbx_seq_one_letter_code
_entity_poly.pdbx_strand_id
1 'polypeptide(L)'
;MENLSGVELLVFGFFIFYIIYIFWFGGSKKPKKVTTTTVVHRSFYTNPSSNSRILNKPPGPISLFAVSISIFILIMISLTCLSEWSYAVHDYNEENRSNRMGSSWDTVIADFIFTDADMGIVVGDNIPTIISPNGSVFWMTYLCSCLFMIMGIRVASNRRKTHNKNLRDSEKKLRPILRRLAMDPNGVIRGRIRLPEAVPISKPSKSDERIIILIYAISALLMIWTFISLGSYFNELATEAPNKKWGENMGPREDFQAFILISLLLLNTIAGSTVVKYLFAEYEGEDDSILPPSVRKQAEDVEEKRVSKLSTEPASADDVLKALAKEMEAAKAEAAFLRQELDETRDKVKGLEIELDEKKVELESIQEITKNMEKIVEENKNSGDKELSLQDSVMVGDNLFNGDKIDKQIINDPEAIARAAIEAYREGRRDSGKIDLDFD
;
A
#
# COMPACT_ATOMS: atom_id res chain seq x y z
N MET A 1 24.32 11.16 -40.34
CA MET A 1 23.73 9.80 -40.22
C MET A 1 24.55 8.78 -41.02
N GLU A 2 25.86 8.97 -41.13
CA GLU A 2 26.75 7.97 -41.73
C GLU A 2 27.75 7.60 -40.64
N ASN A 3 27.88 6.28 -40.41
CA ASN A 3 28.68 5.60 -39.38
C ASN A 3 28.11 5.56 -37.96
N LEU A 4 26.82 5.19 -37.80
CA LEU A 4 26.42 4.50 -36.57
C LEU A 4 26.79 3.01 -36.71
N SER A 5 27.48 2.44 -35.74
CA SER A 5 27.83 1.02 -35.75
C SER A 5 26.57 0.15 -35.72
N GLY A 6 26.64 -1.09 -36.20
CA GLY A 6 25.48 -1.99 -36.24
C GLY A 6 24.80 -2.19 -34.88
N VAL A 7 25.56 -2.03 -33.79
CA VAL A 7 25.08 -2.08 -32.41
C VAL A 7 24.21 -0.86 -32.08
N GLU A 8 24.65 0.34 -32.48
CA GLU A 8 23.94 1.59 -32.22
C GLU A 8 22.60 1.63 -32.97
N LEU A 9 22.55 1.08 -34.19
CA LEU A 9 21.34 0.98 -35.00
C LEU A 9 20.33 -0.03 -34.40
N LEU A 10 20.81 -1.13 -33.81
CA LEU A 10 19.99 -2.10 -33.09
C LEU A 10 19.42 -1.51 -31.78
N VAL A 11 20.26 -0.84 -31.00
CA VAL A 11 19.84 -0.17 -29.75
C VAL A 11 18.81 0.92 -30.05
N PHE A 12 19.02 1.71 -31.09
CA PHE A 12 18.07 2.73 -31.54
C PHE A 12 16.75 2.11 -32.04
N GLY A 13 16.83 0.99 -32.77
CA GLY A 13 15.66 0.22 -33.18
C GLY A 13 14.84 -0.26 -31.97
N PHE A 14 15.47 -0.91 -31.00
CA PHE A 14 14.78 -1.38 -29.79
C PHE A 14 14.23 -0.23 -28.93
N PHE A 15 14.94 0.90 -28.87
CA PHE A 15 14.52 2.08 -28.14
C PHE A 15 13.33 2.78 -28.79
N ILE A 16 13.31 2.92 -30.12
CA ILE A 16 12.15 3.41 -30.86
C ILE A 16 10.96 2.46 -30.69
N PHE A 17 11.16 1.14 -30.76
CA PHE A 17 10.11 0.17 -30.48
C PHE A 17 9.57 0.30 -29.05
N TYR A 18 10.44 0.56 -28.07
CA TYR A 18 10.06 0.76 -26.68
C TYR A 18 9.27 2.06 -26.46
N ILE A 19 9.68 3.18 -27.08
CA ILE A 19 8.93 4.46 -27.03
C ILE A 19 7.59 4.32 -27.73
N ILE A 20 7.56 3.76 -28.95
CA ILE A 20 6.31 3.51 -29.68
C ILE A 20 5.39 2.63 -28.83
N TYR A 21 5.92 1.58 -28.20
CA TYR A 21 5.14 0.72 -27.30
C TYR A 21 4.57 1.48 -26.10
N ILE A 22 5.36 2.29 -25.39
CA ILE A 22 4.88 3.12 -24.28
C ILE A 22 3.78 4.08 -24.75
N PHE A 23 3.96 4.72 -25.90
CA PHE A 23 3.00 5.71 -26.41
C PHE A 23 1.70 5.06 -26.91
N TRP A 24 1.80 3.89 -27.55
CA TRP A 24 0.64 3.16 -28.06
C TRP A 24 -0.18 2.49 -26.95
N PHE A 25 0.47 2.10 -25.83
CA PHE A 25 -0.22 1.44 -24.71
C PHE A 25 -0.56 2.37 -23.54
N GLY A 26 0.09 3.54 -23.40
CA GLY A 26 -0.26 4.56 -22.42
C GLY A 26 -1.61 5.25 -22.66
N GLY A 27 -2.17 5.15 -23.89
CA GLY A 27 -3.40 5.81 -24.29
C GLY A 27 -4.70 4.99 -24.13
N SER A 28 -4.65 3.68 -23.86
CA SER A 28 -5.87 2.86 -23.85
C SER A 28 -6.42 2.66 -22.43
N LYS A 29 -7.06 3.70 -21.87
CA LYS A 29 -8.08 3.49 -20.83
C LYS A 29 -9.26 2.77 -21.47
N LYS A 30 -9.20 1.43 -21.55
CA LYS A 30 -10.35 0.65 -21.99
C LYS A 30 -11.50 0.87 -20.99
N PRO A 31 -12.71 1.25 -21.43
CA PRO A 31 -13.86 1.29 -20.55
C PRO A 31 -14.08 -0.11 -19.97
N LYS A 32 -14.26 -0.18 -18.65
CA LYS A 32 -14.63 -1.42 -17.95
C LYS A 32 -15.91 -1.98 -18.59
N LYS A 33 -15.78 -3.00 -19.44
CA LYS A 33 -16.91 -3.87 -19.78
C LYS A 33 -17.22 -4.71 -18.54
N VAL A 34 -18.24 -4.30 -17.81
CA VAL A 34 -18.88 -5.11 -16.78
C VAL A 34 -19.40 -6.37 -17.46
N THR A 35 -18.72 -7.50 -17.23
CA THR A 35 -19.19 -8.82 -17.68
C THR A 35 -20.06 -9.38 -16.57
N THR A 36 -21.37 -9.28 -16.74
CA THR A 36 -22.41 -9.49 -15.71
C THR A 36 -22.74 -10.94 -15.40
N THR A 37 -21.90 -11.92 -15.74
CA THR A 37 -22.28 -13.35 -15.62
C THR A 37 -21.42 -14.19 -14.68
N THR A 38 -20.38 -13.64 -14.05
CA THR A 38 -19.58 -14.35 -13.03
C THR A 38 -19.65 -13.75 -11.63
N VAL A 39 -20.51 -12.77 -11.41
CA VAL A 39 -20.55 -11.97 -10.16
C VAL A 39 -21.37 -12.63 -9.04
N VAL A 40 -22.25 -13.58 -9.35
CA VAL A 40 -23.27 -14.04 -8.38
C VAL A 40 -22.73 -15.00 -7.31
N HIS A 41 -21.57 -15.63 -7.49
CA HIS A 41 -21.01 -16.54 -6.46
C HIS A 41 -19.87 -15.96 -5.61
N ARG A 42 -19.40 -14.73 -5.90
CA ARG A 42 -18.30 -14.13 -5.13
C ARG A 42 -18.76 -13.32 -3.92
N SER A 43 -20.04 -12.95 -3.85
CA SER A 43 -20.57 -12.05 -2.81
C SER A 43 -20.88 -12.71 -1.46
N PHE A 44 -21.00 -14.04 -1.40
CA PHE A 44 -21.45 -14.72 -0.18
C PHE A 44 -20.33 -15.22 0.74
N TYR A 45 -19.06 -15.13 0.32
CA TYR A 45 -17.89 -15.49 1.15
C TYR A 45 -16.89 -14.36 1.33
N THR A 46 -17.08 -13.21 0.69
CA THR A 46 -16.27 -12.03 1.00
C THR A 46 -16.84 -11.42 2.27
N ASN A 47 -16.15 -11.65 3.39
CA ASN A 47 -16.19 -10.75 4.54
C ASN A 47 -16.19 -9.31 3.99
N PRO A 48 -17.05 -8.38 4.47
CA PRO A 48 -16.99 -6.99 4.05
C PRO A 48 -15.53 -6.57 4.18
N SER A 49 -14.94 -6.12 3.07
CA SER A 49 -13.53 -5.76 2.99
C SER A 49 -13.19 -4.94 4.23
N SER A 50 -12.44 -5.54 5.17
CA SER A 50 -11.99 -4.82 6.34
C SER A 50 -11.26 -3.60 5.81
N ASN A 51 -11.84 -2.43 6.03
CA ASN A 51 -11.45 -1.14 5.47
C ASN A 51 -10.08 -0.64 5.99
N SER A 52 -9.16 -1.53 6.37
CA SER A 52 -7.98 -1.17 7.16
C SER A 52 -6.68 -1.94 6.86
N ARG A 53 -6.65 -2.92 5.94
CA ARG A 53 -5.37 -3.46 5.43
C ARG A 53 -5.17 -3.11 3.97
N ILE A 54 -4.38 -2.06 3.74
CA ILE A 54 -3.78 -1.76 2.45
C ILE A 54 -2.76 -2.88 2.16
N LEU A 55 -3.23 -4.03 1.67
CA LEU A 55 -2.36 -5.08 1.17
C LEU A 55 -1.54 -4.54 0.01
N ASN A 56 -0.24 -4.84 -0.01
CA ASN A 56 0.63 -4.49 -1.12
C ASN A 56 0.21 -5.28 -2.36
N LYS A 57 -0.54 -4.64 -3.25
CA LYS A 57 -1.04 -5.29 -4.46
C LYS A 57 0.11 -5.55 -5.44
N PRO A 58 0.16 -6.74 -6.08
CA PRO A 58 1.16 -6.99 -7.10
C PRO A 58 0.98 -6.02 -8.28
N PRO A 59 2.08 -5.64 -8.97
CA PRO A 59 2.00 -4.95 -10.25
C PRO A 59 1.06 -5.67 -11.22
N GLY A 60 0.34 -4.88 -12.02
CA GLY A 60 -0.56 -5.40 -13.04
C GLY A 60 0.17 -6.29 -14.07
N PRO A 61 -0.55 -7.16 -14.79
CA PRO A 61 0.05 -8.06 -15.78
C PRO A 61 0.82 -7.32 -16.88
N ILE A 62 0.36 -6.13 -17.26
CA ILE A 62 1.03 -5.27 -18.25
C ILE A 62 2.38 -4.76 -17.72
N SER A 63 2.43 -4.37 -16.44
CA SER A 63 3.66 -3.90 -15.81
C SER A 63 4.69 -5.02 -15.71
N LEU A 64 4.27 -6.25 -15.37
CA LEU A 64 5.16 -7.41 -15.37
C LEU A 64 5.69 -7.75 -16.77
N PHE A 65 4.85 -7.63 -17.80
CA PHE A 65 5.26 -7.83 -19.19
C PHE A 65 6.28 -6.77 -19.64
N ALA A 66 6.01 -5.50 -19.37
CA ALA A 66 6.93 -4.40 -19.66
C ALA A 66 8.30 -4.61 -18.99
N VAL A 67 8.31 -4.96 -17.69
CA VAL A 67 9.55 -5.26 -16.96
C VAL A 67 10.30 -6.45 -17.56
N SER A 68 9.60 -7.50 -17.97
CA SER A 68 10.25 -8.66 -18.61
C SER A 68 10.92 -8.30 -19.94
N ILE A 69 10.31 -7.41 -20.74
CA ILE A 69 10.91 -6.88 -21.96
C ILE A 69 12.10 -5.98 -21.62
N SER A 70 11.97 -5.09 -20.63
CA SER A 70 13.08 -4.23 -20.19
C SER A 70 14.30 -5.04 -19.77
N ILE A 71 14.11 -6.11 -18.99
CA ILE A 71 15.20 -7.02 -18.59
C ILE A 71 15.78 -7.72 -19.81
N PHE A 72 14.95 -8.17 -20.76
CA PHE A 72 15.44 -8.79 -21.99
C PHE A 72 16.31 -7.83 -22.83
N ILE A 73 15.88 -6.58 -22.98
CA ILE A 73 16.65 -5.54 -23.68
C ILE A 73 17.98 -5.28 -22.95
N LEU A 74 17.98 -5.16 -21.62
CA LEU A 74 19.22 -4.99 -20.84
C LEU A 74 20.20 -6.14 -21.03
N ILE A 75 19.71 -7.37 -21.04
CA ILE A 75 20.54 -8.56 -21.28
C ILE A 75 21.14 -8.52 -22.68
N MET A 76 20.33 -8.22 -23.70
CA MET A 76 20.81 -8.14 -25.09
C MET A 76 21.91 -7.09 -25.23
N ILE A 77 21.70 -5.88 -24.67
CA ILE A 77 22.69 -4.80 -24.73
C ILE A 77 23.98 -5.19 -23.98
N SER A 78 23.85 -5.75 -22.79
CA SER A 78 25.03 -6.15 -22.00
C SER A 78 25.81 -7.27 -22.69
N LEU A 79 25.14 -8.23 -23.34
CA LEU A 79 25.78 -9.29 -24.11
C LEU A 79 26.47 -8.74 -25.37
N THR A 80 25.87 -7.79 -26.07
CA THR A 80 26.51 -7.15 -27.23
C THR A 80 27.76 -6.39 -26.79
N CYS A 81 27.70 -5.61 -25.72
CA CYS A 81 28.86 -4.88 -25.21
C CYS A 81 29.97 -5.81 -24.71
N LEU A 82 29.63 -6.93 -24.06
CA LEU A 82 30.63 -7.95 -23.67
C LEU A 82 31.25 -8.66 -24.88
N SER A 83 30.49 -8.82 -25.97
CA SER A 83 31.04 -9.34 -27.23
C SER A 83 32.01 -8.36 -27.86
N GLU A 84 31.65 -7.07 -27.94
CA GLU A 84 32.54 -6.01 -28.44
C GLU A 84 33.81 -5.90 -27.58
N TRP A 85 33.67 -5.98 -26.25
CA TRP A 85 34.81 -6.06 -25.34
C TRP A 85 35.71 -7.25 -25.64
N SER A 86 35.12 -8.43 -25.86
CA SER A 86 35.89 -9.63 -26.20
C SER A 86 36.69 -9.46 -27.49
N TYR A 87 36.15 -8.74 -28.48
CA TYR A 87 36.88 -8.42 -29.71
C TYR A 87 38.00 -7.40 -29.45
N ALA A 88 37.74 -6.35 -28.68
CA ALA A 88 38.74 -5.34 -28.32
C ALA A 88 39.93 -5.95 -27.55
N VAL A 89 39.67 -6.83 -26.58
CA VAL A 89 40.71 -7.56 -25.85
C VAL A 89 41.48 -8.51 -26.77
N HIS A 90 40.79 -9.14 -27.73
CA HIS A 90 41.47 -10.01 -28.68
C HIS A 90 42.45 -9.22 -29.56
N ASP A 91 42.00 -8.10 -30.13
CA ASP A 91 42.79 -7.22 -30.99
C ASP A 91 44.00 -6.64 -30.24
N TYR A 92 43.79 -6.12 -29.02
CA TYR A 92 44.86 -5.64 -28.14
C TYR A 92 45.92 -6.71 -27.86
N ASN A 93 45.48 -7.95 -27.62
CA ASN A 93 46.38 -9.06 -27.37
C ASN A 93 47.09 -9.55 -28.65
N GLU A 94 46.49 -9.39 -29.83
CA GLU A 94 47.14 -9.69 -31.11
C GLU A 94 48.20 -8.65 -31.46
N GLU A 95 47.98 -7.38 -31.14
CA GLU A 95 48.97 -6.32 -31.31
C GLU A 95 50.15 -6.49 -30.34
N ASN A 96 49.87 -6.90 -29.09
CA ASN A 96 50.89 -7.10 -28.05
C ASN A 96 51.50 -8.53 -28.02
N ARG A 97 51.21 -9.38 -29.01
CA ARG A 97 51.48 -10.83 -29.01
C ARG A 97 52.94 -11.25 -29.13
N SER A 98 53.90 -10.32 -29.06
CA SER A 98 55.32 -10.66 -29.20
C SER A 98 55.88 -11.59 -28.12
N ASN A 99 55.18 -11.83 -26.99
CA ASN A 99 55.77 -12.54 -25.84
C ASN A 99 54.89 -13.54 -25.05
N ARG A 100 53.70 -13.95 -25.52
CA ARG A 100 52.86 -14.90 -24.74
C ARG A 100 52.53 -16.16 -25.52
N MET A 101 53.25 -17.24 -25.19
CA MET A 101 53.05 -18.58 -25.76
C MET A 101 52.48 -19.49 -24.66
N GLY A 102 51.25 -19.97 -24.87
CA GLY A 102 50.53 -20.90 -23.98
C GLY A 102 49.38 -20.26 -23.22
N SER A 103 48.15 -20.37 -23.75
CA SER A 103 46.95 -19.86 -23.06
C SER A 103 46.35 -20.94 -22.16
N SER A 104 46.53 -20.81 -20.85
CA SER A 104 45.67 -21.49 -19.88
C SER A 104 44.29 -20.81 -19.88
N TRP A 105 43.23 -21.55 -19.54
CA TRP A 105 41.91 -20.94 -19.34
C TRP A 105 41.95 -19.80 -18.31
N ASP A 106 42.80 -19.92 -17.29
CA ASP A 106 42.96 -18.89 -16.26
C ASP A 106 43.58 -17.60 -16.81
N THR A 107 44.54 -17.71 -17.74
CA THR A 107 45.15 -16.53 -18.38
C THR A 107 44.19 -15.84 -19.32
N VAL A 108 43.33 -16.59 -20.02
CA VAL A 108 42.30 -16.02 -20.91
C VAL A 108 41.25 -15.26 -20.11
N ILE A 109 40.81 -15.80 -18.97
CA ILE A 109 39.85 -15.13 -18.08
C ILE A 109 40.48 -13.89 -17.43
N ALA A 110 41.74 -14.00 -16.98
CA ALA A 110 42.45 -12.86 -16.41
C ALA A 110 42.64 -11.74 -17.43
N ASP A 111 43.05 -12.07 -18.65
CA ASP A 111 43.18 -11.10 -19.75
C ASP A 111 41.80 -10.50 -20.08
N PHE A 112 40.72 -11.28 -20.11
CA PHE A 112 39.37 -10.71 -20.34
C PHE A 112 38.91 -9.73 -19.24
N ILE A 113 39.29 -9.94 -17.99
CA ILE A 113 38.82 -9.11 -16.86
C ILE A 113 39.71 -7.87 -16.64
N PHE A 114 41.02 -8.00 -16.84
CA PHE A 114 42.00 -7.01 -16.39
C PHE A 114 42.80 -6.34 -17.53
N THR A 115 42.52 -6.65 -18.79
CA THR A 115 43.18 -5.95 -19.92
C THR A 115 42.65 -4.53 -20.06
N ASP A 116 43.55 -3.58 -20.31
CA ASP A 116 43.24 -2.17 -20.61
C ASP A 116 42.96 -1.98 -22.11
N ALA A 117 42.05 -2.77 -22.66
CA ALA A 117 41.58 -2.57 -24.03
C ALA A 117 40.60 -1.38 -24.09
N ASP A 118 40.45 -0.79 -25.26
CA ASP A 118 39.49 0.30 -25.48
C ASP A 118 38.38 -0.17 -26.43
N MET A 119 37.12 -0.05 -26.00
CA MET A 119 35.96 -0.32 -26.86
C MET A 119 35.59 0.88 -27.74
N GLY A 120 36.29 2.00 -27.60
CA GLY A 120 35.95 3.25 -28.28
C GLY A 120 34.71 3.93 -27.70
N ILE A 121 34.39 3.67 -26.43
CA ILE A 121 33.47 4.52 -25.66
C ILE A 121 34.32 5.61 -25.02
N VAL A 122 33.95 6.88 -25.23
CA VAL A 122 34.73 7.99 -24.65
C VAL A 122 34.45 8.01 -23.15
N VAL A 123 35.48 7.78 -22.34
CA VAL A 123 35.37 7.81 -20.89
C VAL A 123 36.59 8.49 -20.32
N GLY A 124 36.36 9.44 -19.42
CA GLY A 124 37.42 10.20 -18.76
C GLY A 124 38.57 9.36 -18.25
N ASP A 125 39.80 9.78 -18.57
CA ASP A 125 41.09 9.22 -18.14
C ASP A 125 41.23 8.95 -16.62
N ASN A 126 40.34 9.52 -15.79
CA ASN A 126 40.39 9.43 -14.34
C ASN A 126 39.68 8.20 -13.75
N ILE A 127 39.05 7.34 -14.57
CA ILE A 127 38.40 6.10 -14.10
C ILE A 127 39.20 4.87 -14.52
N PRO A 128 39.42 3.89 -13.62
CA PRO A 128 39.92 2.59 -14.01
C PRO A 128 39.08 1.98 -15.14
N THR A 129 39.73 1.66 -16.26
CA THR A 129 39.18 0.94 -17.45
C THR A 129 38.25 -0.21 -17.07
N ILE A 130 38.59 -0.96 -16.02
CA ILE A 130 37.83 -2.10 -15.51
C ILE A 130 36.40 -1.73 -15.09
N ILE A 131 36.21 -0.57 -14.44
CA ILE A 131 34.93 -0.13 -13.86
C ILE A 131 34.18 0.83 -14.81
N SER A 132 34.86 1.33 -15.83
CA SER A 132 34.27 2.20 -16.83
C SER A 132 33.37 1.42 -17.80
N PRO A 133 32.54 2.10 -18.61
CA PRO A 133 31.82 1.48 -19.73
C PRO A 133 32.73 0.76 -20.72
N ASN A 134 34.03 1.09 -20.75
CA ASN A 134 35.02 0.36 -21.53
C ASN A 134 35.42 -0.98 -20.90
N GLY A 135 35.07 -1.27 -19.65
CA GLY A 135 35.46 -2.50 -18.98
C GLY A 135 34.41 -3.61 -18.99
N SER A 136 34.86 -4.87 -18.93
CA SER A 136 33.97 -6.03 -18.78
C SER A 136 33.18 -6.04 -17.48
N VAL A 137 33.77 -5.56 -16.36
CA VAL A 137 33.13 -5.64 -15.03
C VAL A 137 31.86 -4.78 -14.99
N PHE A 138 31.86 -3.63 -15.65
CA PHE A 138 30.69 -2.76 -15.77
C PHE A 138 29.50 -3.52 -16.39
N TRP A 139 29.69 -4.15 -17.56
CA TRP A 139 28.63 -4.91 -18.25
C TRP A 139 28.27 -6.22 -17.55
N MET A 140 29.23 -6.88 -16.90
CA MET A 140 28.98 -8.06 -16.07
C MET A 140 28.08 -7.74 -14.88
N THR A 141 28.20 -6.56 -14.26
CA THR A 141 27.30 -6.18 -13.17
C THR A 141 25.88 -5.85 -13.64
N TYR A 142 25.71 -5.31 -14.85
CA TYR A 142 24.40 -5.16 -15.48
C TYR A 142 23.74 -6.53 -15.75
N LEU A 143 24.50 -7.50 -16.28
CA LEU A 143 24.01 -8.87 -16.43
C LEU A 143 23.64 -9.49 -15.09
N CYS A 144 24.48 -9.31 -14.07
CA CYS A 144 24.25 -9.80 -12.72
C CYS A 144 22.95 -9.24 -12.13
N SER A 145 22.72 -7.92 -12.28
CA SER A 145 21.46 -7.26 -11.91
C SER A 145 20.26 -7.91 -12.60
N CYS A 146 20.35 -8.16 -13.90
CA CYS A 146 19.28 -8.80 -14.66
C CYS A 146 18.98 -10.22 -14.17
N LEU A 147 20.01 -11.01 -13.85
CA LEU A 147 19.85 -12.37 -13.30
C LEU A 147 19.12 -12.34 -11.96
N PHE A 148 19.49 -11.43 -11.05
CA PHE A 148 18.80 -11.28 -9.77
C PHE A 148 17.36 -10.79 -9.93
N MET A 149 17.09 -9.90 -10.88
CA MET A 149 15.72 -9.49 -11.20
C MET A 149 14.87 -10.68 -11.72
N ILE A 150 15.42 -11.50 -12.62
CA ILE A 150 14.74 -12.72 -13.12
C ILE A 150 14.47 -13.70 -11.97
N MET A 151 15.46 -13.90 -11.10
CA MET A 151 15.31 -14.73 -9.91
C MET A 151 14.18 -14.21 -9.01
N GLY A 152 14.14 -12.89 -8.77
CA GLY A 152 13.07 -12.23 -8.02
C GLY A 152 11.68 -12.46 -8.61
N ILE A 153 11.53 -12.30 -9.93
CA ILE A 153 10.26 -12.56 -10.64
C ILE A 153 9.85 -14.03 -10.51
N ARG A 154 10.78 -14.97 -10.66
CA ARG A 154 10.50 -16.41 -10.54
C ARG A 154 10.04 -16.79 -9.15
N VAL A 155 10.70 -16.29 -8.12
CA VAL A 155 10.33 -16.53 -6.70
C VAL A 155 8.94 -15.97 -6.42
N ALA A 156 8.67 -14.72 -6.78
CA ALA A 156 7.36 -14.10 -6.59
C ALA A 156 6.24 -14.81 -7.38
N SER A 157 6.52 -15.25 -8.61
CA SER A 157 5.59 -16.03 -9.42
C SER A 157 5.30 -17.40 -8.81
N ASN A 158 6.32 -18.08 -8.31
CA ASN A 158 6.16 -19.38 -7.67
C ASN A 158 5.33 -19.28 -6.37
N ARG A 159 5.57 -18.22 -5.57
CA ARG A 159 4.76 -17.91 -4.38
C ARG A 159 3.30 -17.71 -4.75
N ARG A 160 3.02 -16.90 -5.77
CA ARG A 160 1.66 -16.67 -6.28
C ARG A 160 0.97 -17.95 -6.73
N LYS A 161 1.68 -18.80 -7.50
CA LYS A 161 1.15 -20.08 -7.97
C LYS A 161 0.83 -21.02 -6.82
N THR A 162 1.73 -21.11 -5.85
CA THR A 162 1.57 -21.94 -4.65
C THR A 162 0.38 -21.48 -3.81
N HIS A 163 0.28 -20.17 -3.56
CA HIS A 163 -0.86 -19.58 -2.83
C HIS A 163 -2.20 -19.84 -3.53
N ASN A 164 -2.27 -19.61 -4.85
CA ASN A 164 -3.46 -19.90 -5.63
C ASN A 164 -3.84 -21.39 -5.64
N LYS A 165 -2.84 -22.29 -5.61
CA LYS A 165 -3.07 -23.72 -5.50
C LYS A 165 -3.68 -24.06 -4.15
N ASN A 166 -3.13 -23.52 -3.06
CA ASN A 166 -3.65 -23.71 -1.70
C ASN A 166 -5.09 -23.21 -1.57
N LEU A 167 -5.41 -22.02 -2.10
CA LEU A 167 -6.78 -21.50 -2.11
C LEU A 167 -7.75 -22.41 -2.88
N ARG A 168 -7.36 -22.90 -4.06
CA ARG A 168 -8.18 -23.84 -4.85
C ARG A 168 -8.37 -25.17 -4.15
N ASP A 169 -7.35 -25.66 -3.46
CA ASP A 169 -7.42 -26.93 -2.74
C ASP A 169 -8.29 -26.80 -1.48
N SER A 170 -8.23 -25.66 -0.78
CA SER A 170 -9.16 -25.34 0.32
C SER A 170 -10.60 -25.19 -0.18
N GLU A 171 -10.83 -24.50 -1.30
CA GLU A 171 -12.16 -24.38 -1.91
C GLU A 171 -12.76 -25.75 -2.25
N LYS A 172 -11.96 -26.65 -2.84
CA LYS A 172 -12.38 -28.03 -3.15
C LYS A 172 -12.76 -28.81 -1.89
N LYS A 173 -12.00 -28.66 -0.80
CA LYS A 173 -12.30 -29.29 0.50
C LYS A 173 -13.56 -28.71 1.14
N LEU A 174 -13.84 -27.42 0.93
CA LEU A 174 -14.99 -26.73 1.50
C LEU A 174 -16.33 -27.15 0.83
N ARG A 175 -16.34 -27.37 -0.49
CA ARG A 175 -17.55 -27.75 -1.25
C ARG A 175 -18.39 -28.88 -0.64
N PRO A 176 -17.83 -30.06 -0.28
CA PRO A 176 -18.62 -31.13 0.32
C PRO A 176 -19.06 -30.81 1.76
N ILE A 177 -18.26 -30.04 2.50
CA ILE A 177 -18.57 -29.61 3.86
C ILE A 177 -19.74 -28.63 3.86
N LEU A 178 -19.79 -27.74 2.86
CA LEU A 178 -20.87 -26.77 2.72
C LEU A 178 -22.24 -27.44 2.60
N ARG A 179 -22.32 -28.55 1.84
CA ARG A 179 -23.55 -29.34 1.73
C ARG A 179 -23.97 -29.95 3.06
N ARG A 180 -23.00 -30.35 3.90
CA ARG A 180 -23.27 -30.85 5.27
C ARG A 180 -23.70 -29.72 6.20
N LEU A 181 -23.09 -28.55 6.08
CA LEU A 181 -23.46 -27.33 6.82
C LEU A 181 -24.89 -26.89 6.52
N ALA A 182 -25.31 -26.96 5.26
CA ALA A 182 -26.67 -26.61 4.83
C ALA A 182 -27.73 -27.54 5.44
N MET A 183 -27.36 -28.78 5.76
CA MET A 183 -28.25 -29.78 6.38
C MET A 183 -28.20 -29.73 7.91
N ASP A 184 -27.06 -29.37 8.52
CA ASP A 184 -26.87 -29.23 9.96
C ASP A 184 -26.01 -27.99 10.28
N PRO A 185 -26.62 -26.80 10.36
CA PRO A 185 -25.90 -25.55 10.59
C PRO A 185 -25.23 -25.49 11.97
N ASN A 186 -25.78 -26.20 12.97
CA ASN A 186 -25.22 -26.28 14.31
C ASN A 186 -24.10 -27.33 14.43
N GLY A 187 -23.82 -28.09 13.37
CA GLY A 187 -22.83 -29.16 13.34
C GLY A 187 -21.38 -28.67 13.55
N VAL A 188 -21.08 -27.40 13.23
CA VAL A 188 -19.77 -26.78 13.49
C VAL A 188 -19.59 -26.47 14.97
N ILE A 189 -20.58 -25.83 15.59
CA ILE A 189 -20.55 -25.44 17.02
C ILE A 189 -20.49 -26.69 17.91
N ARG A 190 -21.15 -27.77 17.50
CA ARG A 190 -21.17 -29.06 18.21
C ARG A 190 -20.00 -29.99 17.86
N GLY A 191 -19.03 -29.53 17.05
CA GLY A 191 -17.82 -30.30 16.70
C GLY A 191 -18.01 -31.49 15.74
N ARG A 192 -19.21 -31.70 15.18
CA ARG A 192 -19.51 -32.80 14.24
C ARG A 192 -18.98 -32.54 12.84
N ILE A 193 -18.85 -31.27 12.47
CA ILE A 193 -18.33 -30.82 11.18
C ILE A 193 -17.06 -30.04 11.45
N ARG A 194 -15.91 -30.57 11.00
CA ARG A 194 -14.63 -29.85 11.03
C ARG A 194 -14.48 -29.04 9.75
N LEU A 195 -14.29 -27.73 9.90
CA LEU A 195 -13.93 -26.84 8.79
C LEU A 195 -12.47 -27.08 8.38
N PRO A 196 -12.13 -26.93 7.09
CA PRO A 196 -10.74 -26.97 6.66
C PRO A 196 -9.98 -25.78 7.27
N GLU A 197 -8.68 -25.97 7.47
CA GLU A 197 -7.79 -24.92 7.96
C GLU A 197 -7.78 -23.73 6.98
N ALA A 198 -7.89 -22.51 7.52
CA ALA A 198 -7.90 -21.30 6.71
C ALA A 198 -6.55 -21.13 6.01
N VAL A 199 -6.57 -20.61 4.79
CA VAL A 199 -5.32 -20.31 4.06
C VAL A 199 -4.82 -18.95 4.52
N PRO A 200 -3.69 -18.88 5.26
CA PRO A 200 -3.19 -17.61 5.78
C PRO A 200 -2.76 -16.67 4.65
N ILE A 201 -2.71 -15.37 4.94
CA ILE A 201 -2.16 -14.36 4.01
C ILE A 201 -0.71 -14.73 3.66
N SER A 202 -0.40 -14.81 2.37
CA SER A 202 0.96 -15.06 1.91
C SER A 202 1.80 -13.79 2.04
N LYS A 203 2.68 -13.77 3.05
CA LYS A 203 3.70 -12.74 3.27
C LYS A 203 5.04 -13.11 2.60
N PRO A 204 5.90 -12.13 2.27
CA PRO A 204 7.25 -12.41 1.80
C PRO A 204 8.04 -13.24 2.83
N SER A 205 8.80 -14.22 2.34
CA SER A 205 9.68 -15.06 3.16
C SER A 205 10.96 -14.31 3.52
N LYS A 206 11.67 -14.73 4.58
CA LYS A 206 13.04 -14.26 4.90
C LYS A 206 14.01 -14.43 3.72
N SER A 207 13.79 -15.43 2.87
CA SER A 207 14.55 -15.61 1.62
C SER A 207 14.26 -14.51 0.60
N ASP A 208 13.00 -14.06 0.53
CA ASP A 208 12.55 -13.04 -0.41
C ASP A 208 13.11 -11.68 0.00
N GLU A 209 13.13 -11.39 1.31
CA GLU A 209 13.76 -10.20 1.88
C GLU A 209 15.26 -10.10 1.53
N ARG A 210 16.00 -11.21 1.60
CA ARG A 210 17.42 -11.24 1.19
C ARG A 210 17.59 -10.92 -0.29
N ILE A 211 16.72 -11.45 -1.15
CA ILE A 211 16.75 -11.17 -2.60
C ILE A 211 16.42 -9.69 -2.85
N ILE A 212 15.45 -9.11 -2.14
CA ILE A 212 15.11 -7.69 -2.24
C ILE A 212 16.30 -6.81 -1.88
N ILE A 213 16.95 -7.06 -0.73
CA ILE A 213 18.12 -6.30 -0.28
C ILE A 213 19.23 -6.37 -1.33
N LEU A 214 19.46 -7.54 -1.90
CA LEU A 214 20.50 -7.75 -2.89
C LEU A 214 20.20 -7.07 -4.23
N ILE A 215 18.95 -7.09 -4.71
CA ILE A 215 18.53 -6.33 -5.89
C ILE A 215 18.77 -4.82 -5.67
N TYR A 216 18.40 -4.30 -4.50
CA TYR A 216 18.65 -2.88 -4.19
C TYR A 216 20.13 -2.55 -4.10
N ALA A 217 20.94 -3.39 -3.45
CA ALA A 217 22.38 -3.16 -3.31
C ALA A 217 23.08 -3.10 -4.69
N ILE A 218 22.76 -4.04 -5.59
CA ILE A 218 23.32 -4.06 -6.94
C ILE A 218 22.79 -2.89 -7.78
N SER A 219 21.51 -2.56 -7.67
CA SER A 219 20.94 -1.41 -8.39
C SER A 219 21.55 -0.09 -7.94
N ALA A 220 21.80 0.09 -6.64
CA ALA A 220 22.48 1.26 -6.09
C ALA A 220 23.95 1.33 -6.53
N LEU A 221 24.66 0.21 -6.55
CA LEU A 221 26.03 0.13 -7.04
C LEU A 221 26.12 0.50 -8.53
N LEU A 222 25.23 -0.03 -9.36
CA LEU A 222 25.12 0.34 -10.77
C LEU A 222 24.82 1.84 -10.95
N MET A 223 23.95 2.40 -10.11
CA MET A 223 23.67 3.83 -10.11
C MET A 223 24.92 4.65 -9.81
N ILE A 224 25.68 4.29 -8.78
CA ILE A 224 26.92 4.98 -8.42
C ILE A 224 27.94 4.90 -9.56
N TRP A 225 28.18 3.71 -10.12
CA TRP A 225 29.15 3.54 -11.20
C TRP A 225 28.78 4.27 -12.48
N THR A 226 27.49 4.22 -12.87
CA THR A 226 27.00 4.95 -14.04
C THR A 226 27.09 6.46 -13.86
N PHE A 227 26.80 6.99 -12.66
CA PHE A 227 26.99 8.42 -12.38
C PHE A 227 28.45 8.83 -12.35
N ILE A 228 29.35 8.01 -11.78
CA ILE A 228 30.79 8.29 -11.80
C ILE A 228 31.29 8.30 -13.26
N SER A 229 30.89 7.32 -14.07
CA SER A 229 31.23 7.26 -15.50
C SER A 229 30.68 8.44 -16.29
N LEU A 230 29.43 8.84 -16.03
CA LEU A 230 28.84 10.00 -16.69
C LEU A 230 29.54 11.30 -16.26
N GLY A 231 29.90 11.39 -14.98
CA GLY A 231 30.64 12.51 -14.40
C GLY A 231 32.06 12.64 -14.96
N SER A 232 32.79 11.53 -15.15
CA SER A 232 34.11 11.57 -15.78
C SER A 232 34.04 11.95 -17.24
N TYR A 233 33.02 11.46 -17.97
CA TYR A 233 32.75 11.83 -19.35
C TYR A 233 32.51 13.35 -19.49
N PHE A 234 31.65 13.93 -18.65
CA PHE A 234 31.43 15.38 -18.67
C PHE A 234 32.66 16.17 -18.21
N ASN A 235 33.46 15.63 -17.28
CA ASN A 235 34.68 16.28 -16.80
C ASN A 235 35.76 16.32 -17.89
N GLU A 236 35.94 15.23 -18.63
CA GLU A 236 36.88 15.14 -19.75
C GLU A 236 36.52 16.15 -20.85
N LEU A 237 35.24 16.19 -21.24
CA LEU A 237 34.73 17.19 -22.19
C LEU A 237 34.91 18.63 -21.72
N ALA A 238 34.86 18.87 -20.41
CA ALA A 238 35.12 20.18 -19.82
C ALA A 238 36.62 20.53 -19.85
N THR A 239 37.51 19.55 -19.64
CA THR A 239 38.96 19.75 -19.64
C THR A 239 39.57 19.88 -21.04
N GLU A 240 38.97 19.26 -22.07
CA GLU A 240 39.39 19.43 -23.47
C GLU A 240 38.98 20.80 -24.06
N ALA A 241 38.19 21.59 -23.33
CA ALA A 241 37.63 22.86 -23.80
C ALA A 241 38.12 24.10 -22.99
N PRO A 242 39.43 24.34 -22.77
CA PRO A 242 39.85 25.56 -22.07
C PRO A 242 39.54 26.84 -22.85
N ASN A 243 39.32 26.76 -24.18
CA ASN A 243 39.11 27.91 -25.07
C ASN A 243 37.80 27.86 -25.90
N LYS A 244 36.93 26.85 -25.71
CA LYS A 244 35.66 26.71 -26.44
C LYS A 244 34.48 26.70 -25.46
N LYS A 245 33.30 27.14 -25.91
CA LYS A 245 32.11 27.14 -25.05
C LYS A 245 31.71 25.70 -24.73
N TRP A 246 31.26 25.46 -23.50
CA TRP A 246 30.67 24.18 -23.07
C TRP A 246 29.67 23.66 -24.12
N GLY A 247 29.87 22.42 -24.58
CA GLY A 247 29.01 21.77 -25.59
C GLY A 247 29.49 21.86 -27.04
N GLU A 248 30.54 22.63 -27.37
CA GLU A 248 31.08 22.68 -28.75
C GLU A 248 31.97 21.47 -29.11
N ASN A 249 32.38 20.65 -28.13
CA ASN A 249 33.14 19.41 -28.32
C ASN A 249 32.25 18.14 -28.27
N MET A 250 30.95 18.27 -28.00
CA MET A 250 30.02 17.13 -28.06
C MET A 250 29.70 16.83 -29.51
N GLY A 251 30.33 15.80 -30.05
CA GLY A 251 29.94 15.23 -31.32
C GLY A 251 28.67 14.38 -31.19
N PRO A 252 28.07 13.99 -32.33
CA PRO A 252 26.86 13.18 -32.35
C PRO A 252 27.02 11.78 -31.71
N ARG A 253 28.25 11.27 -31.62
CA ARG A 253 28.57 9.94 -31.09
C ARG A 253 28.61 9.98 -29.56
N GLU A 254 29.21 11.02 -29.01
CA GLU A 254 29.40 11.25 -27.59
C GLU A 254 28.03 11.52 -26.91
N ASP A 255 27.19 12.34 -27.53
CA ASP A 255 25.79 12.55 -27.10
C ASP A 255 24.98 11.25 -27.08
N PHE A 256 25.19 10.39 -28.07
CA PHE A 256 24.51 9.11 -28.18
C PHE A 256 24.93 8.13 -27.09
N GLN A 257 26.22 8.09 -26.74
CA GLN A 257 26.76 7.28 -25.65
C GLN A 257 26.18 7.69 -24.29
N ALA A 258 26.20 8.99 -23.99
CA ALA A 258 25.61 9.52 -22.75
C ALA A 258 24.12 9.20 -22.65
N PHE A 259 23.39 9.36 -23.77
CA PHE A 259 21.96 9.03 -23.84
C PHE A 259 21.68 7.54 -23.57
N ILE A 260 22.46 6.64 -24.15
CA ILE A 260 22.34 5.19 -23.90
C ILE A 260 22.59 4.87 -22.43
N LEU A 261 23.67 5.38 -21.83
CA LEU A 261 24.01 5.10 -20.44
C LEU A 261 22.92 5.56 -19.48
N ILE A 262 22.39 6.77 -19.67
CA ILE A 262 21.28 7.31 -18.88
C ILE A 262 20.01 6.46 -19.07
N SER A 263 19.71 6.08 -20.31
CA SER A 263 18.54 5.26 -20.64
C SER A 263 18.62 3.87 -20.00
N LEU A 264 19.79 3.23 -20.02
CA LEU A 264 20.06 1.94 -19.39
C LEU A 264 19.92 2.01 -17.87
N LEU A 265 20.45 3.07 -17.25
CA LEU A 265 20.30 3.30 -15.81
C LEU A 265 18.82 3.44 -15.42
N LEU A 266 18.07 4.24 -16.18
CA LEU A 266 16.64 4.45 -15.95
C LEU A 266 15.84 3.15 -16.15
N LEU A 267 16.16 2.38 -17.18
CA LEU A 267 15.53 1.08 -17.44
C LEU A 267 15.80 0.09 -16.29
N ASN A 268 17.04 0.01 -15.81
CA ASN A 268 17.43 -0.88 -14.71
C ASN A 268 16.77 -0.47 -13.38
N THR A 269 16.70 0.82 -13.07
CA THR A 269 16.07 1.31 -11.82
C THR A 269 14.54 1.13 -11.82
N ILE A 270 13.87 1.40 -12.94
CA ILE A 270 12.42 1.16 -13.07
C ILE A 270 12.12 -0.35 -13.01
N ALA A 271 12.89 -1.17 -13.71
CA ALA A 271 12.74 -2.62 -13.68
C ALA A 271 12.95 -3.15 -12.25
N GLY A 272 14.06 -2.77 -11.60
CA GLY A 272 14.39 -3.17 -10.23
C GLY A 272 13.29 -2.78 -9.24
N SER A 273 12.83 -1.53 -9.27
CA SER A 273 11.77 -1.06 -8.37
C SER A 273 10.45 -1.82 -8.56
N THR A 274 10.13 -2.21 -9.80
CA THR A 274 8.90 -2.96 -10.10
C THR A 274 9.01 -4.43 -9.67
N VAL A 275 10.17 -5.06 -9.87
CA VAL A 275 10.44 -6.42 -9.37
C VAL A 275 10.37 -6.45 -7.85
N VAL A 276 10.91 -5.45 -7.16
CA VAL A 276 10.81 -5.35 -5.71
C VAL A 276 9.37 -5.18 -5.25
N LYS A 277 8.58 -4.31 -5.90
CA LYS A 277 7.13 -4.22 -5.64
C LYS A 277 6.42 -5.55 -5.83
N TYR A 278 6.84 -6.35 -6.81
CA TYR A 278 6.29 -7.69 -7.03
C TYR A 278 6.69 -8.68 -5.93
N LEU A 279 7.92 -8.60 -5.41
CA LEU A 279 8.40 -9.41 -4.30
C LEU A 279 7.73 -9.04 -2.97
N PHE A 280 7.41 -7.77 -2.73
CA PHE A 280 6.65 -7.30 -1.57
C PHE A 280 5.14 -7.54 -1.67
N ALA A 281 4.64 -8.04 -2.80
CA ALA A 281 3.22 -8.25 -2.99
C ALA A 281 2.67 -9.28 -2.00
N GLU A 282 1.64 -8.88 -1.26
CA GLU A 282 0.91 -9.75 -0.35
C GLU A 282 -0.33 -10.30 -1.07
N TYR A 283 -0.61 -11.58 -0.86
CA TYR A 283 -1.78 -12.22 -1.47
C TYR A 283 -2.83 -12.47 -0.40
N GLU A 284 -4.05 -12.01 -0.68
CA GLU A 284 -5.23 -12.23 0.16
C GLU A 284 -5.35 -13.70 0.54
N GLY A 285 -5.38 -13.96 1.84
CA GLY A 285 -5.75 -15.22 2.44
C GLY A 285 -7.02 -15.03 3.26
N GLU A 286 -7.60 -16.15 3.68
CA GLU A 286 -8.58 -16.14 4.75
C GLU A 286 -7.79 -15.86 6.02
N ASP A 287 -7.64 -14.58 6.38
CA ASP A 287 -7.09 -14.24 7.68
C ASP A 287 -8.06 -14.81 8.71
N ASP A 288 -7.56 -15.79 9.45
CA ASP A 288 -8.23 -16.39 10.59
C ASP A 288 -8.85 -15.26 11.42
N SER A 289 -10.12 -15.46 11.74
CA SER A 289 -10.85 -14.97 12.91
C SER A 289 -10.15 -13.94 13.81
N ILE A 290 -10.94 -13.03 14.35
CA ILE A 290 -10.65 -12.04 15.43
C ILE A 290 -9.79 -12.59 16.60
N LEU A 291 -9.67 -13.91 16.77
CA LEU A 291 -8.91 -14.57 17.82
C LEU A 291 -7.43 -14.85 17.45
N PRO A 292 -6.47 -14.47 18.30
CA PRO A 292 -5.05 -14.71 18.09
C PRO A 292 -4.68 -16.21 17.96
N PRO A 293 -3.62 -16.56 17.19
CA PRO A 293 -3.16 -17.94 17.00
C PRO A 293 -2.81 -18.68 18.31
N SER A 294 -2.41 -17.94 19.35
CA SER A 294 -2.13 -18.49 20.69
C SER A 294 -3.38 -18.98 21.40
N VAL A 295 -4.52 -18.30 21.21
CA VAL A 295 -5.81 -18.67 21.81
C VAL A 295 -6.38 -19.91 21.11
N ARG A 296 -6.17 -20.03 19.80
CA ARG A 296 -6.56 -21.22 19.03
C ARG A 296 -5.78 -22.47 19.45
N LYS A 297 -4.46 -22.37 19.58
CA LYS A 297 -3.65 -23.50 20.09
C LYS A 297 -4.04 -23.90 21.51
N GLN A 298 -4.37 -22.93 22.37
CA GLN A 298 -4.92 -23.24 23.69
C GLN A 298 -6.28 -23.94 23.61
N ALA A 299 -7.17 -23.52 22.70
CA ALA A 299 -8.47 -24.18 22.52
C ALA A 299 -8.31 -25.61 21.97
N GLU A 300 -7.39 -25.81 21.01
CA GLU A 300 -7.06 -27.13 20.46
C GLU A 300 -6.42 -28.03 21.53
N ASP A 301 -5.46 -27.53 22.32
CA ASP A 301 -4.85 -28.26 23.44
C ASP A 301 -5.86 -28.61 24.54
N VAL A 302 -6.84 -27.73 24.80
CA VAL A 302 -7.92 -27.96 25.78
C VAL A 302 -8.88 -29.03 25.26
N GLU A 303 -9.23 -28.99 23.98
CA GLU A 303 -10.11 -29.98 23.36
C GLU A 303 -9.40 -31.34 23.23
N GLU A 304 -8.11 -31.37 22.90
CA GLU A 304 -7.31 -32.60 22.82
C GLU A 304 -7.08 -33.22 24.22
N LYS A 305 -6.92 -32.38 25.27
CA LYS A 305 -6.94 -32.82 26.67
C LYS A 305 -8.32 -33.30 27.13
N ARG A 306 -9.40 -32.80 26.55
CA ARG A 306 -10.78 -33.25 26.83
C ARG A 306 -11.04 -34.61 26.16
N VAL A 307 -10.60 -34.78 24.92
CA VAL A 307 -10.75 -36.01 24.14
C VAL A 307 -9.87 -37.14 24.70
N SER A 308 -8.65 -36.85 25.16
CA SER A 308 -7.78 -37.85 25.81
C SER A 308 -8.25 -38.30 27.19
N LYS A 309 -9.21 -37.59 27.81
CA LYS A 309 -9.86 -37.98 29.07
C LYS A 309 -11.15 -38.78 28.90
N LEU A 310 -11.62 -38.97 27.66
CA LEU A 310 -12.75 -39.86 27.39
C LEU A 310 -12.27 -41.32 27.52
N SER A 311 -12.67 -41.97 28.60
CA SER A 311 -12.45 -43.41 28.80
C SER A 311 -13.06 -44.21 27.65
N THR A 312 -12.36 -45.26 27.21
CA THR A 312 -12.80 -46.21 26.16
C THR A 312 -13.74 -47.29 26.69
N GLU A 313 -14.08 -47.26 27.98
CA GLU A 313 -15.03 -48.18 28.60
C GLU A 313 -16.49 -47.70 28.41
N PRO A 314 -17.46 -48.61 28.20
CA PRO A 314 -18.86 -48.25 28.11
C PRO A 314 -19.32 -47.64 29.43
N ALA A 315 -19.88 -46.43 29.37
CA ALA A 315 -20.34 -45.68 30.54
C ALA A 315 -21.40 -46.47 31.32
N SER A 316 -21.19 -46.64 32.62
CA SER A 316 -22.18 -47.24 33.52
C SER A 316 -23.37 -46.30 33.68
N ALA A 317 -24.57 -46.85 33.93
CA ALA A 317 -25.79 -46.06 34.11
C ALA A 317 -25.66 -45.02 35.24
N ASP A 318 -24.89 -45.33 36.29
CA ASP A 318 -24.58 -44.40 37.39
C ASP A 318 -23.67 -43.25 36.97
N ASP A 319 -22.71 -43.48 36.06
CA ASP A 319 -21.83 -42.42 35.54
C ASP A 319 -22.62 -41.45 34.66
N VAL A 320 -23.58 -41.98 33.88
CA VAL A 320 -24.50 -41.18 33.07
C VAL A 320 -25.41 -40.33 33.97
N LEU A 321 -25.98 -40.90 35.03
CA LEU A 321 -26.82 -40.17 35.97
C LEU A 321 -26.04 -39.08 36.73
N LYS A 322 -24.79 -39.36 37.11
CA LYS A 322 -23.92 -38.38 37.77
C LYS A 322 -23.49 -37.26 36.83
N ALA A 323 -23.22 -37.57 35.56
CA ALA A 323 -22.93 -36.56 34.54
C ALA A 323 -24.18 -35.71 34.22
N LEU A 324 -25.35 -36.33 34.13
CA LEU A 324 -26.63 -35.64 33.92
C LEU A 324 -26.96 -34.70 35.07
N ALA A 325 -26.79 -35.14 36.32
CA ALA A 325 -27.00 -34.30 37.49
C ALA A 325 -26.06 -33.09 37.49
N LYS A 326 -24.79 -33.30 37.13
CA LYS A 326 -23.79 -32.23 37.03
C LYS A 326 -24.11 -31.24 35.91
N GLU A 327 -24.55 -31.70 34.74
CA GLU A 327 -25.00 -30.81 33.66
C GLU A 327 -26.29 -30.07 34.03
N MET A 328 -27.23 -30.72 34.74
CA MET A 328 -28.44 -30.06 35.23
C MET A 328 -28.15 -28.94 36.24
N GLU A 329 -27.18 -29.14 37.14
CA GLU A 329 -26.76 -28.09 38.07
C GLU A 329 -26.04 -26.95 37.35
N ALA A 330 -25.16 -27.27 36.39
CA ALA A 330 -24.48 -26.27 35.57
C ALA A 330 -25.49 -25.44 34.75
N ALA A 331 -26.48 -26.09 34.12
CA ALA A 331 -27.53 -25.42 33.36
C ALA A 331 -28.45 -24.57 34.26
N LYS A 332 -28.71 -24.99 35.49
CA LYS A 332 -29.46 -24.17 36.47
C LYS A 332 -28.66 -22.93 36.89
N ALA A 333 -27.35 -23.05 37.10
CA ALA A 333 -26.50 -21.93 37.44
C ALA A 333 -26.39 -20.93 36.27
N GLU A 334 -26.23 -21.43 35.04
CA GLU A 334 -26.21 -20.61 33.82
C GLU A 334 -27.55 -19.90 33.58
N ALA A 335 -28.68 -20.60 33.76
CA ALA A 335 -30.01 -19.99 33.67
C ALA A 335 -30.26 -18.92 34.75
N ALA A 336 -29.71 -19.09 35.96
CA ALA A 336 -29.78 -18.08 37.01
C ALA A 336 -28.94 -16.83 36.67
N PHE A 337 -27.73 -17.04 36.12
CA PHE A 337 -26.88 -15.95 35.65
C PHE A 337 -27.53 -15.17 34.50
N LEU A 338 -28.09 -15.87 33.51
CA LEU A 338 -28.80 -15.24 32.39
C LEU A 338 -30.04 -14.46 32.84
N ARG A 339 -30.72 -14.90 33.91
CA ARG A 339 -31.82 -14.12 34.51
C ARG A 339 -31.33 -12.83 35.15
N GLN A 340 -30.21 -12.88 35.86
CA GLN A 340 -29.61 -11.68 36.44
C GLN A 340 -29.18 -10.69 35.34
N GLU A 341 -28.52 -11.17 34.28
CA GLU A 341 -28.11 -10.32 33.16
C GLU A 341 -29.32 -9.71 32.42
N LEU A 342 -30.42 -10.45 32.31
CA LEU A 342 -31.68 -9.96 31.76
C LEU A 342 -32.30 -8.85 32.62
N ASP A 343 -32.26 -8.98 33.94
CA ASP A 343 -32.78 -7.95 34.85
C ASP A 343 -31.91 -6.69 34.81
N GLU A 344 -30.58 -6.83 34.78
CA GLU A 344 -29.65 -5.70 34.63
C GLU A 344 -29.83 -4.98 33.29
N THR A 345 -30.02 -5.72 32.20
CA THR A 345 -30.30 -5.12 30.88
C THR A 345 -31.66 -4.45 30.83
N ARG A 346 -32.68 -5.02 31.49
CA ARG A 346 -34.00 -4.40 31.62
C ARG A 346 -33.94 -3.06 32.36
N ASP A 347 -33.16 -2.97 33.44
CA ASP A 347 -33.01 -1.72 34.18
C ASP A 347 -32.20 -0.68 33.40
N LYS A 348 -31.20 -1.09 32.61
CA LYS A 348 -30.53 -0.20 31.63
C LYS A 348 -31.51 0.31 30.57
N VAL A 349 -32.41 -0.54 30.05
CA VAL A 349 -33.43 -0.12 29.08
C VAL A 349 -34.39 0.90 29.69
N LYS A 350 -34.86 0.69 30.92
CA LYS A 350 -35.68 1.70 31.63
C LYS A 350 -34.94 3.02 31.81
N GLY A 351 -33.64 2.98 32.14
CA GLY A 351 -32.82 4.19 32.24
C GLY A 351 -32.75 4.95 30.91
N LEU A 352 -32.55 4.22 29.80
CA LEU A 352 -32.56 4.80 28.46
C LEU A 352 -33.93 5.33 28.04
N GLU A 353 -35.03 4.70 28.47
CA GLU A 353 -36.40 5.20 28.24
C GLU A 353 -36.62 6.54 28.95
N ILE A 354 -36.16 6.68 30.20
CA ILE A 354 -36.23 7.95 30.93
C ILE A 354 -35.39 9.03 30.24
N GLU A 355 -34.15 8.72 29.84
CA GLU A 355 -33.29 9.68 29.12
C GLU A 355 -33.90 10.09 27.77
N LEU A 356 -34.56 9.15 27.07
CA LEU A 356 -35.26 9.44 25.83
C LEU A 356 -36.44 10.38 26.05
N ASP A 357 -37.22 10.19 27.11
CA ASP A 357 -38.32 11.09 27.47
C ASP A 357 -37.81 12.48 27.86
N GLU A 358 -36.73 12.58 28.62
CA GLU A 358 -36.07 13.86 28.95
C GLU A 358 -35.59 14.58 27.68
N LYS A 359 -34.95 13.86 26.75
CA LYS A 359 -34.48 14.40 25.47
C LYS A 359 -35.62 14.82 24.55
N LYS A 360 -36.75 14.12 24.61
CA LYS A 360 -37.96 14.50 23.87
C LYS A 360 -38.55 15.80 24.38
N VAL A 361 -38.64 15.98 25.71
CA VAL A 361 -39.05 17.25 26.33
C VAL A 361 -38.09 18.39 25.95
N GLU A 362 -36.78 18.11 25.90
CA GLU A 362 -35.78 19.08 25.44
C GLU A 362 -36.00 19.47 23.97
N LEU A 363 -36.27 18.51 23.08
CA LEU A 363 -36.59 18.77 21.67
C LEU A 363 -37.89 19.57 21.49
N GLU A 364 -38.93 19.26 22.25
CA GLU A 364 -40.19 20.02 22.23
C GLU A 364 -39.95 21.48 22.66
N SER A 365 -39.08 21.72 23.64
CA SER A 365 -38.69 23.08 24.06
C SER A 365 -37.92 23.83 22.97
N ILE A 366 -37.02 23.14 22.24
CA ILE A 366 -36.29 23.73 21.11
C ILE A 366 -37.23 24.06 19.96
N GLN A 367 -38.24 23.22 19.71
CA GLN A 367 -39.27 23.51 18.70
C GLN A 367 -40.11 24.73 19.08
N GLU A 368 -40.45 24.89 20.36
CA GLU A 368 -41.15 26.08 20.85
C GLU A 368 -40.32 27.36 20.68
N ILE A 369 -39.03 27.32 21.03
CA ILE A 369 -38.08 28.42 20.78
C ILE A 369 -38.02 28.76 19.29
N THR A 370 -37.92 27.73 18.44
CA THR A 370 -37.87 27.91 16.98
C THR A 370 -39.12 28.62 16.46
N LYS A 371 -40.31 28.18 16.89
CA LYS A 371 -41.59 28.77 16.51
C LYS A 371 -41.74 30.21 17.01
N ASN A 372 -41.26 30.51 18.21
CA ASN A 372 -41.24 31.86 18.75
C ASN A 372 -40.26 32.75 17.96
N MET A 373 -39.09 32.24 17.58
CA MET A 373 -38.13 32.96 16.76
C MET A 373 -38.66 33.22 15.35
N GLU A 374 -39.34 32.25 14.73
CA GLU A 374 -40.04 32.43 13.45
C GLU A 374 -41.11 33.53 13.56
N LYS A 375 -41.89 33.54 14.64
CA LYS A 375 -42.88 34.59 14.89
C LYS A 375 -42.23 35.98 15.03
N ILE A 376 -41.10 36.11 15.73
CA ILE A 376 -40.34 37.37 15.82
C ILE A 376 -39.85 37.81 14.43
N VAL A 377 -39.37 36.87 13.62
CA VAL A 377 -38.92 37.16 12.24
C VAL A 377 -40.09 37.60 11.35
N GLU A 378 -41.27 36.98 11.49
CA GLU A 378 -42.48 37.38 10.76
C GLU A 378 -43.02 38.74 11.22
N GLU A 379 -43.03 39.01 12.53
CA GLU A 379 -43.41 40.32 13.09
C GLU A 379 -42.46 41.42 12.61
N ASN A 380 -41.15 41.18 12.58
CA ASN A 380 -40.16 42.11 12.02
C ASN A 380 -40.28 42.31 10.51
N LYS A 381 -40.74 41.31 9.75
CA LYS A 381 -41.01 41.44 8.31
C LYS A 381 -42.30 42.23 8.03
N ASN A 382 -43.27 42.20 8.94
CA ASN A 382 -44.54 42.90 8.82
C ASN A 382 -44.52 44.34 9.42
N SER A 383 -43.54 44.66 10.27
CA SER A 383 -43.24 46.04 10.67
C SER A 383 -42.38 46.73 9.61
N GLY A 384 -43.01 47.21 8.55
CA GLY A 384 -42.35 48.01 7.52
C GLY A 384 -41.71 49.29 8.07
N ASP A 385 -40.55 49.66 7.49
CA ASP A 385 -39.91 50.98 7.50
C ASP A 385 -40.00 51.79 8.80
N LYS A 386 -39.34 51.30 9.85
CA LYS A 386 -38.71 52.18 10.83
C LYS A 386 -37.21 51.98 10.81
N GLU A 387 -36.57 52.67 9.87
CA GLU A 387 -35.24 53.21 10.08
C GLU A 387 -35.28 53.99 11.41
N LEU A 388 -34.92 53.31 12.50
CA LEU A 388 -34.56 53.97 13.75
C LEU A 388 -33.25 54.71 13.46
N SER A 389 -33.42 55.96 13.02
CA SER A 389 -32.38 56.96 12.86
C SER A 389 -31.51 57.00 14.11
N LEU A 390 -30.35 56.34 14.02
CA LEU A 390 -29.24 56.37 14.98
C LEU A 390 -28.60 57.77 15.15
N GLN A 391 -29.28 58.83 14.70
CA GLN A 391 -28.88 60.23 14.84
C GLN A 391 -29.75 61.02 15.83
N ASP A 392 -30.92 60.53 16.27
CA ASP A 392 -31.86 61.32 17.08
C ASP A 392 -31.87 60.98 18.59
N SER A 393 -30.83 60.29 19.07
CA SER A 393 -30.59 60.09 20.52
C SER A 393 -29.19 60.57 20.96
N VAL A 394 -28.51 61.35 20.11
CA VAL A 394 -27.26 62.04 20.45
C VAL A 394 -27.55 63.54 20.55
N MET A 395 -28.42 63.91 21.48
CA MET A 395 -28.44 65.27 21.99
C MET A 395 -29.09 65.27 23.37
N VAL A 396 -28.25 65.18 24.41
CA VAL A 396 -28.38 65.77 25.76
C VAL A 396 -27.74 64.84 26.81
N GLY A 397 -26.51 65.18 27.23
CA GLY A 397 -25.86 64.74 28.47
C GLY A 397 -25.31 63.30 28.44
N ASP A 398 -24.07 62.98 28.80
CA ASP A 398 -23.09 63.67 29.63
C ASP A 398 -21.69 63.20 29.20
N ASN A 399 -20.74 64.14 29.10
CA ASN A 399 -19.35 63.89 28.73
C ASN A 399 -18.59 63.39 29.97
N LEU A 400 -18.23 62.10 30.06
CA LEU A 400 -17.18 61.69 31.02
C LEU A 400 -16.55 60.29 30.84
N PHE A 401 -16.54 59.68 29.64
CA PHE A 401 -15.59 58.58 29.37
C PHE A 401 -14.99 58.66 27.96
N ASN A 402 -13.69 58.93 27.94
CA ASN A 402 -12.85 58.98 26.75
C ASN A 402 -12.81 57.63 26.04
N GLY A 403 -13.31 57.64 24.80
CA GLY A 403 -12.92 56.85 23.64
C GLY A 403 -12.01 55.65 23.84
N ASP A 404 -12.60 54.46 23.74
CA ASP A 404 -12.04 53.45 22.85
C ASP A 404 -13.06 53.18 21.75
N LYS A 405 -12.61 53.25 20.49
CA LYS A 405 -13.46 53.08 19.32
C LYS A 405 -13.90 51.62 19.25
N ILE A 406 -15.11 51.31 19.71
CA ILE A 406 -15.76 50.04 19.39
C ILE A 406 -16.24 50.11 17.93
N ASP A 407 -15.29 50.11 17.02
CA ASP A 407 -15.53 49.89 15.60
C ASP A 407 -15.88 48.41 15.40
N LYS A 408 -17.15 48.15 15.06
CA LYS A 408 -17.63 47.01 14.26
C LYS A 408 -16.95 45.65 14.54
N GLN A 409 -17.32 44.98 15.63
CA GLN A 409 -17.06 43.54 15.83
C GLN A 409 -18.33 42.77 16.23
N ILE A 410 -19.47 43.05 15.59
CA ILE A 410 -20.59 42.10 15.60
C ILE A 410 -20.24 41.01 14.57
N ILE A 411 -19.55 39.97 15.02
CA ILE A 411 -19.44 38.73 14.24
C ILE A 411 -20.83 38.07 14.30
N ASN A 412 -21.60 38.22 13.24
CA ASN A 412 -22.96 37.69 13.11
C ASN A 412 -22.87 36.21 12.71
N ASP A 413 -22.41 35.35 13.63
CA ASP A 413 -22.40 33.90 13.43
C ASP A 413 -23.78 33.32 13.81
N PRO A 414 -24.56 32.81 12.84
CA PRO A 414 -25.90 32.30 13.10
C PRO A 414 -25.90 31.12 14.08
N GLU A 415 -24.82 30.31 14.13
CA GLU A 415 -24.73 29.18 15.06
C GLU A 415 -24.47 29.66 16.49
N ALA A 416 -23.64 30.69 16.67
CA ALA A 416 -23.37 31.28 17.97
C ALA A 416 -24.61 31.99 18.53
N ILE A 417 -25.39 32.66 17.68
CA ILE A 417 -26.64 33.33 18.06
C ILE A 417 -27.72 32.31 18.43
N ALA A 418 -27.88 31.23 17.66
CA ALA A 418 -28.81 30.15 18.01
C ALA A 418 -28.45 29.49 19.34
N ARG A 419 -27.16 29.25 19.59
CA ARG A 419 -26.67 28.69 20.86
C ARG A 419 -26.92 29.65 22.02
N ALA A 420 -26.62 30.94 21.86
CA ALA A 420 -26.86 31.96 22.87
C ALA A 420 -28.35 32.15 23.18
N ALA A 421 -29.23 32.09 22.17
CA ALA A 421 -30.68 32.17 22.36
C ALA A 421 -31.24 30.96 23.14
N ILE A 422 -30.75 29.75 22.84
CA ILE A 422 -31.13 28.54 23.57
C ILE A 422 -30.62 28.59 25.02
N GLU A 423 -29.39 29.05 25.24
CA GLU A 423 -28.78 29.20 26.57
C GLU A 423 -29.54 30.24 27.41
N ALA A 424 -29.84 31.41 26.85
CA ALA A 424 -30.60 32.47 27.52
C ALA A 424 -32.03 32.03 27.87
N TYR A 425 -32.69 31.26 27.00
CA TYR A 425 -34.01 30.69 27.30
C TYR A 425 -33.94 29.65 28.44
N ARG A 426 -32.90 28.81 28.47
CA ARG A 426 -32.65 27.88 29.59
C ARG A 426 -32.43 28.60 30.90
N GLU A 427 -31.69 29.71 30.88
CA GLU A 427 -31.37 30.51 32.06
C GLU A 427 -32.59 31.28 32.56
N GLY A 428 -33.39 31.86 31.67
CA GLY A 428 -34.67 32.50 32.00
C GLY A 428 -35.68 31.55 32.64
N ARG A 429 -35.70 30.26 32.26
CA ARG A 429 -36.55 29.25 32.90
C ARG A 429 -36.03 28.80 34.28
N ARG A 430 -34.72 28.94 34.54
CA ARG A 430 -34.11 28.67 35.85
C ARG A 430 -34.39 29.81 36.83
N ASP A 431 -34.35 31.05 36.38
CA ASP A 431 -34.67 32.22 37.20
C ASP A 431 -36.16 32.36 37.51
N SER A 432 -37.05 31.96 36.58
CA SER A 432 -38.50 31.92 36.86
C SER A 432 -38.90 30.92 37.94
N GLY A 433 -38.02 29.96 38.30
CA GLY A 433 -38.23 29.03 39.41
C GLY A 433 -37.73 29.52 40.78
N LYS A 434 -37.09 30.71 40.84
CA LYS A 434 -36.46 31.27 42.05
C LYS A 434 -37.08 32.59 42.53
N ILE A 435 -38.04 33.15 41.79
CA ILE A 435 -38.77 34.37 42.17
C ILE A 435 -40.12 33.94 42.75
N ASP A 436 -40.08 33.39 43.96
CA ASP A 436 -41.20 33.43 44.90
C ASP A 436 -40.58 33.37 46.31
N LEU A 437 -40.98 34.32 47.15
CA LEU A 437 -40.65 34.50 48.58
C LEU A 437 -39.36 35.28 48.91
N ASP A 438 -39.49 36.60 48.98
CA ASP A 438 -39.26 37.37 50.21
C ASP A 438 -39.37 38.88 49.94
N PHE A 439 -40.57 39.44 50.13
CA PHE A 439 -40.77 40.85 50.50
C PHE A 439 -42.02 40.93 51.40
N ASP A 440 -41.83 41.50 52.60
CA ASP A 440 -42.82 41.73 53.67
C ASP A 440 -44.13 42.39 53.22
#